data_AF-A0A7C4R3A9-F1
#
_entry.id   AF-A0A7C4R3A9-F1
#
_cell.length_a   1.000
_cell.length_b   1.000
_cell.length_c   1.000
_cell.angle_alpha   90.00
_cell.angle_beta   90.00
_cell.angle_gamma   90.00
#
_symmetry.space_group_name_H-M   'P 1'
#
loop_
_entity.id
_entity.type
_entity.pdbx_description
1 polymer ?
#
loop_
_entity_poly.entity_id
_entity_poly.type
_entity_poly.pdbx_seq_one_letter_code
_entity_poly.pdbx_strand_id
1 'polypeptide(L)'
;MGACTRHPDRETRFQCLKHGIWMCEECLACRDPELYCKHRSACPIWFMEKRRRRQEQEEQAASAARCVRVRFEPEGKTAEVPAGATLLEAAAA
;
A
#
# COMPACT_ATOMS: atom_id res chain seq x y z
N MET A 1 13.70 12.16 22.88
CA MET A 1 12.42 11.55 22.46
C MET A 1 11.43 12.70 22.32
N GLY A 2 10.60 12.70 21.28
CA GLY A 2 9.69 13.81 20.99
C GLY A 2 8.24 13.34 20.91
N ALA A 3 7.29 14.26 21.08
CA ALA A 3 5.87 13.96 20.89
C ALA A 3 5.49 14.06 19.41
N CYS A 4 4.61 13.19 18.93
CA CYS A 4 4.11 13.28 17.56
C CYS A 4 3.34 14.59 17.36
N THR A 5 3.61 15.30 16.26
CA THR A 5 2.92 16.57 15.95
C THR A 5 1.41 16.42 15.79
N ARG A 6 0.92 15.22 15.44
CA ARG A 6 -0.50 14.92 15.30
C ARG A 6 -1.10 14.28 16.56
N HIS A 7 -0.28 13.66 17.40
CA HIS A 7 -0.71 12.98 18.62
C HIS A 7 0.22 13.39 19.77
N PRO A 8 -0.11 14.47 20.50
CA PRO A 8 0.72 14.97 21.58
C PRO A 8 0.85 13.96 22.74
N ASP A 9 -0.14 13.07 22.91
CA ASP A 9 -0.12 12.01 23.92
C ASP A 9 0.85 10.86 23.61
N ARG A 10 1.44 10.83 22.40
CA ARG A 10 2.30 9.73 21.96
C ARG A 10 3.74 10.19 21.83
N GLU A 11 4.59 9.60 22.66
CA GLU A 11 6.04 9.70 22.51
C GLU A 11 6.50 8.85 21.32
N THR A 12 7.43 9.41 20.54
CA THR A 12 7.98 8.75 19.37
C THR A 12 9.49 8.95 19.28
N ARG A 13 10.12 7.99 18.60
CA ARG A 13 11.54 7.97 18.26
C ARG A 13 11.78 8.31 16.79
N PHE A 14 10.73 8.41 15.98
CA PHE A 14 10.85 8.69 14.56
C PHE A 14 10.80 10.20 14.30
N GLN A 15 11.91 10.74 13.80
CA GLN A 15 12.02 12.13 13.39
C GLN A 15 12.31 12.22 11.89
N CYS A 16 11.57 13.05 11.19
CA CYS A 16 11.90 13.45 9.83
C CYS A 16 13.06 14.44 9.86
N LEU A 17 14.27 14.00 9.47
CA LEU A 17 15.46 14.84 9.44
C LEU A 17 15.41 15.98 8.41
N LYS A 18 14.50 15.92 7.43
CA LYS A 18 14.31 17.01 6.45
C LYS A 18 13.63 18.22 7.07
N HIS A 19 12.59 17.97 7.86
CA HIS A 19 11.70 19.00 8.40
C HIS A 19 11.78 19.15 9.92
N GLY A 20 12.56 18.31 10.60
CA GLY A 20 12.70 18.30 12.07
C GLY A 20 11.49 17.77 12.84
N ILE A 21 10.50 17.18 12.17
CA ILE A 21 9.19 16.85 12.74
C ILE A 21 9.16 15.43 13.32
N TRP A 22 8.52 15.26 14.47
CA TRP A 22 8.32 13.97 15.12
C TRP A 22 7.00 13.32 14.71
N MET A 23 7.02 12.02 14.42
CA MET A 23 5.86 11.28 13.93
C MET A 23 5.72 9.95 14.66
N CYS A 24 4.52 9.58 15.13
CA CYS A 24 4.26 8.24 15.64
C CYS A 24 4.18 7.23 14.48
N GLU A 25 4.18 5.93 14.81
CA GLU A 25 4.12 4.84 13.82
C GLU A 25 2.91 4.93 12.88
N GLU A 26 1.76 5.38 13.37
CA GLU A 26 0.56 5.58 12.55
C GLU A 26 0.67 6.78 11.59
N CYS A 27 1.40 7.81 11.99
CA CYS A 27 1.60 9.03 11.18
C CYS A 27 2.87 8.97 10.33
N LEU A 28 3.54 7.82 10.30
CA LEU A 28 4.84 7.63 9.70
C LEU A 28 4.71 7.61 8.17
N ALA A 29 4.86 8.79 7.56
CA ALA A 29 4.85 8.97 6.13
C ALA A 29 5.86 10.06 5.72
N CYS A 30 6.53 9.86 4.59
CA CYS A 30 7.33 10.91 3.99
C CYS A 30 6.43 12.05 3.53
N ARG A 31 6.70 13.28 3.99
CA ARG A 31 5.89 14.44 3.62
C ARG A 31 6.10 14.89 2.18
N ASP A 32 7.33 14.80 1.69
CA ASP A 32 7.65 15.18 0.31
C ASP A 32 8.34 14.02 -0.42
N PRO A 33 7.59 12.99 -0.81
CA PRO A 33 8.15 11.86 -1.53
C PRO A 33 8.73 12.26 -2.91
N GLU A 34 8.23 13.34 -3.51
CA GLU A 34 8.64 13.83 -4.83
C GLU A 34 9.85 14.78 -4.79
N LEU A 35 10.14 15.40 -3.64
CA LEU A 35 11.27 16.31 -3.51
C LEU A 35 12.55 15.56 -3.10
N TYR A 36 13.69 16.01 -3.61
CA TYR A 36 14.98 15.48 -3.20
C TYR A 36 15.18 15.65 -1.69
N CYS A 37 15.70 14.60 -1.04
CA CYS A 37 16.04 14.60 0.37
C CYS A 37 17.39 13.90 0.56
N LYS A 38 18.38 14.63 1.09
CA LYS A 38 19.73 14.10 1.32
C LYS A 38 19.78 12.88 2.24
N HIS A 39 18.83 12.76 3.16
CA HIS A 39 18.77 11.66 4.12
C HIS A 39 17.98 10.44 3.61
N ARG A 40 17.48 10.46 2.36
CA ARG A 40 16.52 9.45 1.88
C ARG A 40 17.08 8.02 1.92
N SER A 41 18.37 7.83 1.71
CA SER A 41 19.03 6.52 1.76
C SER A 41 19.06 5.92 3.17
N ALA A 42 19.19 6.76 4.21
CA ALA A 42 19.27 6.34 5.61
C ALA A 42 17.98 6.60 6.41
N CYS A 43 16.95 7.17 5.80
CA CYS A 43 15.72 7.57 6.48
C CYS A 43 14.85 6.36 6.83
N PRO A 44 14.62 6.06 8.13
CA PRO A 44 13.76 4.94 8.52
C PRO A 44 12.31 5.12 8.06
N ILE A 45 11.81 6.36 8.04
CA ILE A 45 10.45 6.69 7.61
C ILE A 45 10.22 6.29 6.15
N TRP A 46 11.15 6.68 5.28
CA TRP A 46 11.08 6.36 3.85
C TRP A 46 11.22 4.86 3.58
N PHE A 47 12.12 4.20 4.33
CA PHE A 47 12.31 2.75 4.22
C PHE A 47 11.01 1.99 4.53
N MET A 48 10.35 2.32 5.64
CA MET A 48 9.11 1.70 6.07
C MET A 48 7.98 1.97 5.07
N GLU A 49 7.85 3.21 4.58
CA GLU A 49 6.84 3.57 3.58
C GLU A 49 7.05 2.81 2.26
N LYS A 50 8.28 2.76 1.74
CA LYS A 50 8.60 2.02 0.51
C LYS A 50 8.31 0.53 0.66
N ARG A 51 8.60 -0.03 1.82
CA ARG A 51 8.30 -1.44 2.14
C ARG A 51 6.80 -1.71 2.13
N ARG A 52 6.01 -0.86 2.79
CA ARG A 52 4.55 -0.97 2.83
C ARG A 52 3.93 -0.89 1.44
N ARG A 53 4.32 0.12 0.63
CA ARG A 53 3.84 0.25 -0.76
C ARG A 53 4.16 -0.99 -1.60
N ARG A 54 5.35 -1.58 -1.42
CA ARG A 54 5.73 -2.81 -2.13
C ARG A 54 4.85 -3.99 -1.71
N GLN A 55 4.56 -4.15 -0.41
CA GLN A 55 3.67 -5.20 0.07
C GLN A 55 2.25 -5.02 -0.49
N GLU A 56 1.71 -3.81 -0.46
CA GLU A 56 0.40 -3.51 -1.03
C GLU A 56 0.35 -3.83 -2.54
N GLN A 57 1.41 -3.55 -3.29
CA GLN A 57 1.53 -3.93 -4.70
C GLN A 57 1.63 -5.44 -4.91
N GLU A 58 2.38 -6.15 -4.05
CA GLU A 58 2.51 -7.61 -4.10
C GLU A 58 1.16 -8.28 -3.76
N GLU A 59 0.42 -7.75 -2.78
CA GLU A 59 -0.93 -8.20 -2.42
C GLU A 59 -1.94 -7.90 -3.54
N GLN A 60 -1.88 -6.71 -4.15
CA GLN A 60 -2.72 -6.36 -5.30
C GLN A 60 -2.40 -7.25 -6.49
N ALA A 61 -1.13 -7.48 -6.80
CA ALA A 61 -0.70 -8.38 -7.86
C ALA A 61 -1.14 -9.83 -7.57
N ALA A 62 -1.06 -10.28 -6.32
CA ALA A 62 -1.57 -11.58 -5.91
C ALA A 62 -3.11 -11.66 -6.05
N SER A 63 -3.85 -10.60 -5.74
CA SER A 63 -5.30 -10.54 -5.95
C SER A 63 -5.69 -10.47 -7.43
N ALA A 64 -4.92 -9.75 -8.25
CA ALA A 64 -5.14 -9.65 -9.69
C ALA A 64 -4.78 -10.96 -10.41
N ALA A 65 -3.71 -11.64 -9.98
CA ALA A 65 -3.35 -12.96 -10.47
C ALA A 65 -4.37 -14.04 -10.09
N ARG A 66 -5.21 -13.78 -9.07
CA ARG A 66 -6.34 -14.63 -8.73
C ARG A 66 -7.53 -14.41 -9.67
N CYS A 67 -7.57 -13.36 -10.49
CA CYS A 67 -8.64 -13.18 -11.47
C CYS A 67 -8.33 -13.94 -12.76
N VAL A 68 -9.18 -14.91 -13.12
CA VAL A 68 -9.10 -15.66 -14.38
C VAL A 68 -10.17 -15.15 -15.32
N ARG A 69 -9.79 -14.88 -16.57
CA ARG A 69 -10.75 -14.57 -17.64
C ARG A 69 -11.32 -15.86 -18.19
N VAL A 70 -12.64 -16.03 -18.08
CA VAL A 70 -13.35 -17.20 -18.59
C VAL A 70 -14.26 -16.76 -19.74
N ARG A 71 -14.30 -17.55 -20.81
CA ARG A 71 -15.21 -17.37 -21.96
C ARG A 71 -16.24 -18.49 -21.96
N PHE A 72 -17.52 -18.14 -21.96
CA PHE A 72 -18.63 -19.08 -22.04
C PHE A 72 -19.09 -19.23 -23.50
N GLU A 73 -19.10 -20.44 -24.03
CA GLU A 73 -19.62 -20.76 -25.38
C GLU A 73 -20.97 -21.50 -25.29
N PRO A 74 -21.90 -21.33 -26.26
CA PRO A 74 -21.76 -20.67 -27.57
C PRO A 74 -22.01 -19.15 -27.60
N GLU A 75 -22.42 -18.53 -26.50
CA GLU A 75 -22.79 -17.09 -26.47
C GLU A 75 -21.59 -16.12 -26.51
N GLY A 76 -20.36 -16.62 -26.36
CA GLY A 76 -19.13 -15.82 -26.46
C GLY A 76 -18.92 -14.81 -25.32
N LYS A 77 -19.69 -14.91 -24.23
CA LYS A 77 -19.60 -14.00 -23.07
C LYS A 77 -18.29 -14.21 -22.33
N THR A 78 -17.55 -13.12 -22.09
CA THR A 78 -16.30 -13.12 -21.33
C THR A 78 -16.51 -12.49 -19.95
N ALA A 79 -16.19 -13.21 -18.89
CA ALA A 79 -16.27 -12.74 -17.50
C ALA A 79 -14.89 -12.84 -16.81
N GLU A 80 -14.58 -11.89 -15.94
CA GLU A 80 -13.40 -11.92 -15.07
C GLU A 80 -13.80 -12.47 -13.70
N VAL A 81 -13.25 -13.62 -13.32
CA VAL A 81 -13.66 -14.38 -12.13
C VAL A 81 -12.51 -14.42 -11.11
N PRO A 82 -12.68 -13.88 -9.90
CA PRO A 82 -11.66 -14.00 -8.85
C PRO A 82 -11.56 -15.44 -8.33
N ALA A 83 -10.38 -15.87 -7.91
CA ALA A 83 -10.13 -17.22 -7.40
C ALA A 83 -10.91 -17.43 -6.11
N GLY A 84 -11.88 -18.34 -6.16
CA GLY A 84 -12.82 -18.63 -5.07
C GLY A 84 -14.28 -18.34 -5.42
N ALA A 85 -14.56 -17.63 -6.51
CA ALA A 85 -15.92 -17.46 -7.03
C ALA A 85 -16.33 -18.62 -7.95
N THR A 86 -17.63 -18.90 -8.03
CA THR A 86 -18.14 -19.98 -8.88
C THR A 86 -18.36 -19.50 -10.33
N LEU A 87 -18.18 -20.40 -11.29
CA LEU A 87 -18.43 -20.10 -12.71
C LEU A 87 -19.90 -19.77 -13.00
N LEU A 88 -20.83 -20.21 -12.14
CA LEU A 88 -22.26 -19.91 -12.24
C LEU A 88 -22.56 -18.46 -11.85
N GLU A 89 -21.96 -17.94 -10.78
CA GLU A 89 -22.09 -16.52 -10.38
C GLU A 89 -21.49 -15.60 -11.45
N ALA A 90 -20.39 -16.02 -12.08
CA ALA A 90 -19.76 -15.27 -13.16
C ALA A 90 -20.54 -15.27 -14.49
N ALA A 91 -21.40 -16.27 -14.71
CA ALA A 91 -22.23 -16.36 -15.91
C ALA A 91 -23.58 -15.62 -15.76
N ALA A 92 -24.00 -15.32 -14.54
CA ALA A 92 -25.25 -14.63 -14.23
C ALA A 92 -25.12 -13.10 -14.14
N ALA A 93 -23.89 -12.57 -14.10
CA ALA A 93 -23.56 -11.13 -14.13
C ALA A 93 -23.41 -10.63 -15.57
#